data_AF-A0A1G7HNU4-F1
#
_entry.id   AF-A0A1G7HNU4-F1
#
_cell.length_a   1.000
_cell.length_b   1.000
_cell.length_c   1.000
_cell.angle_alpha   90.00
_cell.angle_beta   90.00
_cell.angle_gamma   90.00
#
_symmetry.space_group_name_H-M   'P 1'
#
loop_
_entity.id
_entity.type
_entity.pdbx_description
1 polymer ?
#
loop_
_entity_poly.entity_id
_entity_poly.type
_entity_poly.pdbx_seq_one_letter_code
_entity_poly.pdbx_strand_id
1 'polypeptide(L)'
;MPGVKVADIARKHGTTRWQIYDWRKQIRTGNLVLPESVAALPMFAELVVDDSAVDAAKARPGSDLEIVVGDIVIRAGADTDERQLTRAIRAARAAAS
;
A
#
# COMPACT_ATOMS: atom_id res chain seq x y z
N MET A 1 -6.61 -8.50 10.01
CA MET A 1 -6.97 -7.52 8.97
C MET A 1 -7.76 -6.37 9.57
N PRO A 2 -7.14 -5.20 9.82
CA PRO A 2 -7.86 -3.98 10.16
C PRO A 2 -8.79 -3.56 9.01
N GLY A 3 -10.02 -3.15 9.29
CA GLY A 3 -10.93 -2.53 8.31
C GLY A 3 -11.95 -3.45 7.62
N VAL A 4 -11.90 -4.77 7.82
CA VAL A 4 -12.90 -5.69 7.22
C VAL A 4 -14.25 -5.55 7.93
N LYS A 5 -15.33 -5.35 7.17
CA LYS A 5 -16.69 -5.27 7.73
C LYS A 5 -17.29 -6.66 7.91
N VAL A 6 -17.92 -6.89 9.05
CA VAL A 6 -18.63 -8.15 9.37
C VAL A 6 -19.69 -8.49 8.32
N ALA A 7 -20.33 -7.48 7.72
CA ALA A 7 -21.32 -7.67 6.67
C ALA A 7 -20.73 -8.31 5.40
N ASP A 8 -19.48 -8.00 5.06
CA ASP A 8 -18.82 -8.53 3.87
C ASP A 8 -18.40 -10.00 4.09
N ILE A 9 -17.92 -10.31 5.29
CA ILE A 9 -17.67 -11.70 5.71
C ILE A 9 -18.97 -12.51 5.68
N ALA A 10 -20.06 -11.95 6.21
CA ALA A 10 -21.35 -12.62 6.23
C ALA A 10 -21.81 -12.99 4.80
N ARG A 11 -21.74 -12.02 3.89
CA ARG A 11 -22.10 -12.22 2.48
C ARG A 11 -21.22 -13.28 1.81
N LYS A 12 -19.90 -13.25 2.03
CA LYS A 12 -18.96 -14.22 1.47
C LYS A 12 -19.30 -15.66 1.86
N HIS A 13 -19.83 -15.85 3.07
CA HIS A 13 -20.12 -17.17 3.63
C HIS A 13 -21.62 -17.51 3.65
N GLY A 14 -22.45 -16.77 2.90
CA GLY A 14 -23.90 -17.05 2.79
C GLY A 14 -24.66 -16.94 4.12
N THR A 15 -24.13 -16.17 5.08
CA THR A 15 -24.73 -15.96 6.39
C THR A 15 -25.15 -14.50 6.57
N THR A 16 -25.90 -14.23 7.62
CA THR A 16 -26.30 -12.87 7.99
C THR A 16 -25.36 -12.31 9.06
N ARG A 17 -25.24 -10.97 9.11
CA ARG A 17 -24.50 -10.30 10.19
C ARG A 17 -25.00 -10.70 11.58
N TRP A 18 -26.31 -10.95 11.71
CA TRP A 18 -26.95 -11.27 12.99
C TRP A 18 -26.56 -12.66 13.48
N GLN A 19 -26.50 -13.66 12.59
CA GLN A 19 -25.99 -14.99 12.90
C GLN A 19 -24.55 -14.94 13.41
N ILE A 20 -23.68 -14.15 12.78
CA ILE A 20 -22.29 -13.98 13.26
C ILE A 20 -22.26 -13.39 14.67
N TYR A 21 -23.08 -12.39 14.96
CA TYR A 21 -23.14 -11.80 16.30
C TYR A 21 -23.68 -12.78 17.34
N ASP A 22 -24.72 -13.52 17.00
CA ASP A 22 -25.32 -14.50 17.90
C ASP A 22 -24.34 -15.64 18.21
N TRP A 23 -23.67 -16.21 17.20
CA TRP A 23 -22.63 -17.22 17.40
C TRP A 23 -21.49 -16.70 18.27
N ARG A 24 -21.03 -15.46 18.04
CA ARG A 24 -19.96 -14.87 18.87
C ARG A 24 -20.41 -14.70 20.32
N LYS A 25 -21.68 -14.36 20.55
CA LYS A 25 -22.27 -14.30 21.89
C LYS A 25 -22.32 -15.70 22.53
N GLN A 26 -22.83 -16.70 21.81
CA GLN A 26 -22.98 -18.07 22.30
C GLN A 26 -21.62 -18.72 22.62
N ILE A 27 -20.59 -18.49 21.80
CA ILE A 27 -19.22 -18.95 22.07
C ILE A 27 -18.72 -18.34 23.39
N ARG A 28 -18.87 -17.02 23.57
CA ARG A 28 -18.40 -16.33 24.77
C ARG A 28 -19.14 -16.78 26.03
N THR A 29 -20.40 -17.19 25.91
CA THR A 29 -21.19 -17.71 27.04
C THR A 29 -21.05 -19.23 27.21
N GLY A 30 -20.21 -19.91 26.42
CA GLY A 30 -20.02 -21.36 26.48
C GLY A 30 -21.18 -22.19 25.94
N ASN A 31 -22.14 -21.57 25.25
CA ASN A 31 -23.32 -22.23 24.68
C ASN A 31 -23.07 -22.80 23.28
N LEU A 32 -21.94 -22.47 22.65
CA LEU A 32 -21.53 -22.98 21.35
C LEU A 32 -20.10 -23.49 21.45
N VAL A 33 -19.95 -24.81 21.28
CA VAL A 33 -18.66 -25.50 21.34
C VAL A 33 -17.92 -25.33 20.02
N LEU A 34 -16.66 -24.92 20.08
CA LEU A 34 -15.78 -24.92 18.92
C LEU A 34 -15.08 -26.28 18.81
N PRO A 35 -14.88 -26.81 17.59
CA PRO A 35 -13.99 -27.94 17.37
C PRO A 35 -12.59 -27.65 17.94
N GLU A 36 -11.95 -28.67 18.51
CA GLU A 36 -10.62 -28.53 19.13
C GLU A 36 -9.57 -27.98 18.15
N SER A 37 -9.64 -28.37 16.87
CA SER A 37 -8.78 -27.84 15.80
C SER A 37 -8.92 -26.34 15.59
N VAL A 38 -10.09 -25.76 15.89
CA VAL A 38 -10.35 -24.31 15.80
C VAL A 38 -9.97 -23.61 17.10
N ALA A 39 -10.19 -24.26 18.24
CA ALA A 39 -9.78 -23.75 19.55
C ALA A 39 -8.24 -23.69 19.70
N ALA A 40 -7.52 -24.57 18.99
CA ALA A 40 -6.06 -24.57 18.93
C ALA A 40 -5.47 -23.46 18.04
N LEU A 41 -6.30 -22.74 17.28
CA LEU A 41 -5.83 -21.59 16.50
C LEU A 41 -5.49 -20.42 17.43
N PRO A 42 -4.45 -19.63 17.11
CA PRO A 42 -4.15 -18.42 17.86
C PRO A 42 -5.35 -17.47 17.82
N MET A 43 -5.72 -16.89 18.97
CA MET A 43 -6.87 -15.98 19.10
C MET A 43 -6.81 -14.77 18.15
N PHE A 44 -5.60 -14.39 17.73
CA PHE A 44 -5.35 -13.35 16.75
C PHE A 44 -4.59 -13.95 15.57
N ALA A 45 -4.88 -13.44 14.37
CA ALA A 45 -4.07 -13.77 13.20
C ALA A 45 -2.61 -13.40 13.48
N GLU A 46 -1.71 -14.33 13.19
CA GLU A 46 -0.27 -14.10 13.26
C GLU A 46 0.11 -12.88 12.41
N LEU A 47 0.91 -11.98 12.99
CA LEU A 47 1.39 -10.81 12.29
C LEU A 47 2.43 -11.26 11.26
N VAL A 48 2.01 -11.38 10.00
CA VAL A 48 2.94 -11.58 8.87
C VAL A 48 3.38 -10.21 8.38
N VAL A 49 4.68 -9.97 8.34
CA VAL A 49 5.26 -8.78 7.71
C VAL A 49 5.16 -8.95 6.20
N ASP A 50 4.49 -8.01 5.53
CA ASP A 50 4.44 -7.96 4.07
C ASP A 50 5.67 -7.23 3.54
N ASP A 51 6.69 -8.00 3.15
CA ASP A 51 7.94 -7.47 2.58
C ASP A 51 7.72 -6.70 1.26
N SER A 52 6.57 -6.89 0.59
CA SER A 52 6.23 -6.15 -0.64
C SER A 52 6.09 -4.64 -0.41
N ALA A 53 5.79 -4.20 0.82
CA ALA A 53 5.72 -2.77 1.15
C ALA A 53 7.10 -2.10 1.17
N VAL A 54 8.16 -2.87 1.43
CA VAL A 54 9.54 -2.37 1.49
C VAL A 54 10.09 -2.16 0.08
N ASP A 55 9.72 -3.03 -0.86
CA ASP A 55 10.06 -2.88 -2.28
C ASP A 55 9.34 -1.69 -2.93
N ALA A 56 8.08 -1.43 -2.57
CA ALA A 56 7.35 -0.25 -3.04
C ALA A 56 7.98 1.08 -2.60
N ALA A 57 8.64 1.11 -1.42
CA ALA A 57 9.36 2.28 -0.94
C ALA A 57 10.72 2.47 -1.63
N LYS A 58 11.41 1.38 -1.98
CA LYS A 58 12.64 1.43 -2.79
C LYS A 58 12.40 1.78 -4.26
N ALA A 59 11.20 1.49 -4.77
CA ALA A 59 10.84 1.70 -6.18
C ALA A 59 10.36 3.13 -6.51
N ARG A 60 10.62 4.13 -5.66
CA ARG A 60 10.57 5.53 -6.12
C ARG A 60 11.95 5.88 -6.69
N PRO A 61 12.20 5.75 -8.01
CA PRO A 61 13.31 6.48 -8.59
C PRO A 61 13.07 7.95 -8.26
N GLY A 62 14.11 8.63 -7.79
CA GLY A 62 14.05 10.07 -7.56
C GLY A 62 13.47 10.74 -8.81
N SER A 63 12.48 11.61 -8.61
CA SER A 63 11.67 12.16 -9.70
C SER A 63 12.57 12.77 -10.78
N ASP A 64 12.62 12.14 -11.95
CA ASP A 64 13.23 12.73 -13.13
C ASP A 64 12.44 13.99 -13.52
N LEU A 65 13.15 15.11 -13.64
CA LEU A 65 12.61 16.39 -14.08
C LEU A 65 12.85 16.56 -15.59
N GLU A 66 11.81 16.89 -16.34
CA GLU A 66 11.91 17.27 -17.76
C GLU A 66 11.65 18.78 -17.91
N ILE A 67 12.60 19.46 -18.57
CA ILE A 67 12.55 20.90 -18.85
C ILE A 67 12.62 21.10 -20.37
N VAL A 68 11.66 21.84 -20.92
CA VAL A 68 11.60 22.15 -22.36
C VAL A 68 11.92 23.61 -22.61
N VAL A 69 12.85 23.88 -23.52
CA VAL A 69 13.26 25.22 -23.97
C VAL A 69 13.23 25.24 -25.50
N GLY A 70 12.16 25.76 -26.10
CA GLY A 70 11.96 25.66 -27.55
C GLY A 70 11.82 24.20 -27.98
N ASP A 71 12.72 23.75 -28.85
CA ASP A 71 12.85 22.36 -29.32
C ASP A 71 13.85 21.53 -28.49
N ILE A 72 14.49 22.12 -27.49
CA ILE A 72 15.50 21.47 -26.65
C ILE A 72 14.84 20.87 -25.40
N VAL A 73 15.12 19.59 -25.14
CA VAL A 73 14.65 18.85 -23.97
C VAL A 73 15.83 18.55 -23.04
N ILE A 74 15.73 18.97 -21.78
CA ILE A 74 16.69 18.68 -20.71
C ILE A 74 16.03 17.71 -19.72
N ARG A 75 16.65 16.55 -19.49
CA ARG A 75 16.23 15.58 -18.48
C ARG A 75 17.24 15.55 -17.35
N ALA A 76 16.77 15.77 -16.13
CA ALA A 76 17.60 15.80 -14.92
C ALA A 76 17.09 14.77 -13.91
N GLY A 77 17.96 13.85 -13.51
CA GLY A 77 17.69 12.93 -12.41
C GLY A 77 17.82 13.64 -11.07
N ALA A 78 17.29 13.02 -10.00
CA ALA A 78 17.29 13.60 -8.65
C ALA A 78 18.69 13.92 -8.09
N ASP A 79 19.74 13.24 -8.58
CA ASP A 79 21.13 13.46 -8.18
C ASP A 79 21.88 14.51 -9.03
N THR A 80 21.17 15.25 -9.88
CA THR A 80 21.79 16.25 -10.77
C THR A 80 22.30 17.45 -9.98
N ASP A 81 23.58 17.78 -10.13
CA ASP A 81 24.18 18.97 -9.53
C ASP A 81 23.54 20.28 -10.05
N GLU A 82 23.25 21.20 -9.13
CA GLU A 82 22.58 22.48 -9.43
C GLU A 82 23.38 23.33 -10.43
N ARG A 83 24.71 23.36 -10.32
CA ARG A 83 25.56 24.16 -11.21
C ARG A 83 25.56 23.58 -12.61
N GLN A 84 25.56 22.25 -12.72
CA GLN A 84 25.44 21.56 -14.01
C GLN A 84 24.08 21.84 -14.66
N LEU A 85 22.98 21.73 -13.90
CA LEU A 85 21.64 22.00 -14.42
C LEU A 85 21.47 23.47 -14.87
N THR A 86 21.97 24.41 -14.07
CA THR A 86 21.93 25.85 -14.40
C THR A 86 22.70 26.15 -15.69
N ARG A 87 23.87 25.53 -15.88
CA ARG A 87 24.65 25.69 -17.11
C ARG A 87 23.92 25.13 -18.32
N ALA A 88 23.30 23.95 -18.20
CA ALA A 88 22.52 23.34 -19.27
C ALA A 88 21.34 24.22 -19.69
N ILE A 89 20.58 24.76 -18.72
CA ILE A 89 19.45 25.66 -18.99
C ILE A 89 19.91 26.93 -19.70
N ARG A 90 21.00 27.55 -19.24
CA ARG A 90 21.55 28.76 -19.90
C ARG A 90 22.01 28.48 -21.32
N ALA A 91 22.69 27.35 -21.54
CA ALA A 91 23.14 26.94 -22.87
C ALA A 91 21.96 26.68 -23.81
N ALA A 92 20.92 25.97 -23.35
CA ALA A 92 19.72 25.73 -24.14
C ALA A 92 19.00 27.03 -24.51
N ARG A 93 18.87 27.97 -23.56
CA ARG A 93 18.25 29.27 -23.83
C ARG A 93 19.05 30.10 -24.84
N ALA A 94 20.38 30.05 -24.78
CA ALA A 94 21.24 30.75 -25.73
C ALA A 94 21.18 30.14 -27.14
N ALA A 95 21.05 28.82 -27.25
CA ALA A 95 20.92 28.12 -28.53
C ALA A 95 19.53 28.31 -29.19
N ALA A 96 18.50 28.52 -28.38
CA ALA A 96 17.13 28.78 -28.84
C ALA A 96 16.84 30.28 -29.12
N SER A 97 17.85 31.15 -28.96
CA SER A 97 17.75 32.60 -29.24
C SER A 97 18.23 32.95 -30.64
#